data_AF-A0A6D2IZZ4-F1
#
_entry.id   AF-A0A6D2IZZ4-F1
#
_cell.length_a   1.000
_cell.length_b   1.000
_cell.length_c   1.000
_cell.angle_alpha   90.00
_cell.angle_beta   90.00
_cell.angle_gamma   90.00
#
_symmetry.space_group_name_H-M   'P 1'
#
loop_
_entity.id
_entity.type
_entity.pdbx_description
1 polymer ?
#
loop_
_entity_poly.entity_id
_entity_poly.type
_entity_poly.pdbx_seq_one_letter_code
_entity_poly.pdbx_strand_id
1 'polypeptide(L)'
;MASSSSIKSRHVAVIGSGAAGLVAARELRREGHSVVVFERQKKVGGTWIYTDHVESDPLSIDPTRIVVHSSVYDSLRTNLPRECMEFRDFPIGYQSKSHIGILDKKCLIYK
;
A
#
# COMPACT_ATOMS: atom_id res chain seq x y z
N MET A 1 -13.58 35.07 15.32
CA MET A 1 -12.46 34.27 15.84
C MET A 1 -12.93 32.85 15.97
N ALA A 2 -12.56 31.96 15.03
CA ALA A 2 -12.94 30.56 15.09
C ALA A 2 -12.24 29.92 16.31
N SER A 3 -13.00 29.23 17.16
CA SER A 3 -12.46 28.51 18.29
C SER A 3 -11.49 27.44 17.79
N SER A 4 -10.21 27.57 18.11
CA SER A 4 -9.23 26.53 17.82
C SER A 4 -9.53 25.32 18.71
N SER A 5 -10.23 24.33 18.18
CA SER A 5 -10.28 23.02 18.81
C SER A 5 -8.85 22.46 18.86
N SER A 6 -8.30 22.33 20.06
CA SER A 6 -7.02 21.65 20.27
C SER A 6 -7.15 20.21 19.78
N ILE A 7 -6.42 19.86 18.70
CA ILE A 7 -6.30 18.47 18.26
C ILE A 7 -5.63 17.71 19.40
N LYS A 8 -6.36 16.75 19.99
CA LYS A 8 -5.82 15.88 21.05
C LYS A 8 -5.04 14.75 20.40
N SER A 9 -3.76 14.61 20.77
CA SER A 9 -2.97 13.46 20.36
C SER A 9 -3.60 12.15 20.86
N ARG A 10 -3.49 11.09 20.05
CA ARG A 10 -4.05 9.76 20.29
C ARG A 10 -3.00 8.71 19.91
N HIS A 11 -3.14 7.52 20.48
CA HIS A 11 -2.35 6.36 20.09
C HIS A 11 -3.20 5.50 19.16
N VAL A 12 -2.77 5.37 17.89
CA VAL A 12 -3.58 4.80 16.81
C VAL A 12 -2.89 3.55 16.24
N ALA A 13 -3.64 2.47 16.15
CA ALA A 13 -3.23 1.26 15.43
C ALA A 13 -3.75 1.31 13.99
N VAL A 14 -2.86 1.17 13.01
CA VAL A 14 -3.19 1.01 11.60
C VAL A 14 -2.98 -0.45 11.22
N ILE A 15 -4.02 -1.11 10.71
CA ILE A 15 -3.97 -2.52 10.32
C ILE A 15 -3.77 -2.61 8.80
N GLY A 16 -2.61 -3.14 8.40
CA GLY A 16 -2.16 -3.27 7.02
C GLY A 16 -1.17 -2.17 6.61
N SER A 17 -0.12 -2.56 5.90
CA SER A 17 0.93 -1.68 5.36
C SER A 17 0.93 -1.64 3.82
N GLY A 18 -0.26 -1.77 3.23
CA GLY A 18 -0.49 -1.41 1.83
C GLY A 18 -0.54 0.11 1.63
N ALA A 19 -0.78 0.56 0.39
CA ALA A 19 -0.86 1.99 0.06
C ALA A 19 -1.74 2.80 1.01
N ALA A 20 -2.95 2.30 1.30
CA ALA A 20 -3.89 2.95 2.20
C ALA A 20 -3.35 3.09 3.62
N GLY A 21 -2.77 2.03 4.18
CA GLY A 21 -2.28 2.03 5.56
C GLY A 21 -1.09 2.95 5.77
N LEU A 22 -0.17 3.04 4.81
CA LEU A 22 0.98 3.94 4.93
C LEU A 22 0.58 5.40 4.86
N VAL A 23 -0.34 5.75 3.95
CA VAL A 23 -0.84 7.11 3.83
C VAL A 23 -1.60 7.48 5.09
N ALA A 24 -2.46 6.59 5.59
CA ALA A 24 -3.14 6.79 6.87
C ALA A 24 -2.13 7.03 8.00
N ALA A 25 -1.09 6.19 8.10
CA ALA A 25 -0.05 6.34 9.12
C ALA A 25 0.76 7.64 8.97
N ARG A 26 0.99 8.09 7.73
CA ARG A 26 1.66 9.36 7.44
C ARG A 26 0.81 10.55 7.87
N GLU A 27 -0.45 10.60 7.46
CA GLU A 27 -1.34 11.72 7.78
C GLU A 27 -1.66 11.76 9.28
N LEU A 28 -1.92 10.62 9.93
CA LEU A 28 -2.13 10.57 11.38
C LEU A 28 -0.91 11.11 12.15
N ARG A 29 0.30 10.80 11.68
CA ARG A 29 1.53 11.32 12.29
C ARG A 29 1.70 12.81 12.05
N ARG A 30 1.32 13.33 10.87
CA ARG A 30 1.35 14.77 10.55
C ARG A 30 0.43 15.57 11.48
N GLU A 31 -0.72 15.01 11.83
CA GLU A 31 -1.67 15.58 12.80
C GLU A 31 -1.24 15.39 14.28
N GLY A 32 -0.04 14.85 14.54
CA GLY A 32 0.53 14.74 15.88
C GLY A 32 0.04 13.52 16.68
N HIS A 33 -0.56 12.52 16.03
CA HIS A 33 -0.88 11.24 16.67
C HIS A 33 0.34 10.32 16.75
N SER A 34 0.39 9.48 17.79
CA SER A 34 1.34 8.37 17.86
C SER A 34 0.73 7.17 17.13
N VAL A 35 1.48 6.55 16.21
CA VAL A 35 0.94 5.56 15.28
C VAL A 35 1.79 4.30 15.28
N VAL A 36 1.13 3.14 15.38
CA VAL A 36 1.73 1.82 15.18
C VAL A 36 1.05 1.14 14.00
N VAL A 37 1.85 0.64 13.06
CA VAL A 37 1.35 -0.07 11.86
C VAL A 37 1.60 -1.56 12.02
N PHE A 38 0.58 -2.38 11.82
CA PHE A 38 0.66 -3.83 11.86
C PHE A 38 0.56 -4.41 10.45
N GLU A 39 1.46 -5.32 10.10
CA GLU A 39 1.48 -6.00 8.81
C GLU A 39 1.66 -7.50 9.03
N ARG A 40 0.88 -8.31 8.29
CA ARG A 40 0.98 -9.77 8.32
C ARG A 40 2.15 -10.27 7.48
N GLN A 41 2.43 -9.61 6.36
CA GLN A 41 3.50 -9.95 5.43
C GLN A 41 4.88 -9.50 5.95
N LYS A 42 5.95 -10.09 5.39
CA LYS A 42 7.34 -9.70 5.71
C LYS A 42 7.75 -8.36 5.06
N LYS A 43 6.97 -7.87 4.11
CA LYS A 43 7.24 -6.65 3.35
C LYS A 43 5.99 -5.79 3.30
N VAL A 44 6.21 -4.49 3.28
CA VAL A 44 5.18 -3.48 3.07
C VAL A 44 4.82 -3.41 1.58
N GLY A 45 3.54 -3.22 1.25
CA GLY A 45 3.08 -3.04 -0.15
C GLY A 45 1.69 -3.59 -0.43
N GLY A 46 1.22 -4.50 0.42
CA GLY A 46 -0.06 -5.19 0.25
C GLY A 46 -0.13 -5.88 -1.10
N THR A 47 -1.22 -5.65 -1.83
CA THR A 47 -1.46 -6.23 -3.17
C THR A 47 -0.31 -6.04 -4.15
N TRP A 48 0.44 -4.94 -4.07
CA TRP A 48 1.50 -4.63 -5.05
C TRP A 48 2.78 -5.45 -4.91
N ILE A 49 2.90 -6.28 -3.88
CA ILE A 49 3.99 -7.24 -3.75
C ILE A 49 3.66 -8.46 -4.60
N TYR A 50 4.38 -8.62 -5.71
CA TYR A 50 4.25 -9.79 -6.57
C TYR A 50 4.81 -11.06 -5.92
N THR A 51 4.17 -12.18 -6.27
CA THR A 51 4.55 -13.52 -5.85
C THR A 51 4.08 -14.53 -6.90
N ASP A 52 4.92 -15.52 -7.22
CA ASP A 52 4.54 -16.64 -8.10
C ASP A 52 3.68 -17.69 -7.36
N HIS A 53 3.56 -17.59 -6.04
CA HIS A 53 2.70 -18.47 -5.25
C HIS A 53 1.22 -18.23 -5.55
N VAL A 54 0.49 -19.32 -5.78
CA VAL A 54 -0.96 -19.34 -5.94
C VAL A 54 -1.60 -20.13 -4.82
N GLU A 55 -2.87 -19.86 -4.54
CA GLU A 55 -3.62 -20.63 -3.55
C GLU A 55 -3.79 -22.08 -4.00
N SER A 56 -3.86 -23.01 -3.04
CA SER A 56 -4.06 -24.43 -3.33
C SER A 56 -5.44 -24.73 -3.91
N ASP A 57 -6.45 -23.96 -3.52
CA ASP A 57 -7.80 -24.01 -4.07
C ASP A 57 -7.96 -22.93 -5.14
N PRO A 58 -8.12 -23.28 -6.44
CA PRO A 58 -8.28 -22.32 -7.52
C PRO A 58 -9.53 -21.43 -7.40
N LEU A 59 -10.55 -21.87 -6.66
CA LEU A 59 -11.78 -21.10 -6.45
C LEU A 59 -11.75 -20.31 -5.14
N SER A 60 -10.71 -20.48 -4.32
CA SER A 60 -10.54 -19.78 -3.05
C SER A 60 -11.70 -19.97 -2.05
N ILE A 61 -12.44 -21.09 -2.14
CA ILE A 61 -13.64 -21.40 -1.36
C ILE A 61 -13.26 -22.07 -0.03
N ASP A 62 -12.26 -22.95 -0.04
CA ASP A 62 -11.82 -23.67 1.16
C ASP A 62 -11.29 -22.70 2.23
N PRO A 63 -11.89 -22.66 3.44
CA PRO A 63 -11.44 -21.76 4.50
C PRO A 63 -10.08 -22.14 5.11
N THR A 64 -9.61 -23.37 4.90
CA THR A 64 -8.34 -23.88 5.46
C THR A 64 -7.15 -23.70 4.51
N ARG A 65 -7.40 -23.21 3.30
CA ARG A 65 -6.38 -23.01 2.28
C ARG A 65 -5.30 -22.02 2.71
N ILE A 66 -4.14 -22.13 2.08
CA ILE A 66 -3.10 -21.11 2.16
C ILE A 66 -3.60 -19.86 1.44
N VAL A 67 -3.65 -18.73 2.16
CA VAL A 67 -4.12 -17.45 1.63
C VAL A 67 -2.96 -16.69 0.99
N VAL A 68 -3.04 -16.45 -0.32
CA VAL A 68 -2.11 -15.56 -1.02
C VAL A 68 -2.74 -14.17 -1.09
N HIS A 69 -2.07 -13.17 -0.50
CA HIS A 69 -2.65 -11.83 -0.39
C HIS A 69 -2.65 -11.03 -1.70
N SER A 70 -1.64 -11.22 -2.55
CA SER A 70 -1.53 -10.51 -3.81
C SER A 70 -2.31 -11.24 -4.91
N SER A 71 -3.08 -10.49 -5.68
CA SER A 71 -3.78 -10.98 -6.88
C SER A 71 -3.11 -10.48 -8.17
N VAL A 72 -1.86 -10.02 -8.06
CA VAL A 72 -1.11 -9.43 -9.16
C VAL A 72 -0.43 -10.54 -9.97
N TYR A 73 -0.68 -10.57 -11.28
CA TYR A 73 -0.07 -11.51 -12.23
C TYR A 73 1.13 -10.88 -12.95
N ASP A 74 2.10 -11.69 -13.39
CA ASP A 74 3.43 -11.26 -13.88
C ASP A 74 3.41 -10.11 -14.90
N SER A 75 2.48 -10.16 -15.86
CA SER A 75 2.37 -9.15 -16.93
C SER A 75 1.48 -7.95 -16.58
N LEU A 76 0.96 -7.85 -15.35
CA LEU A 76 0.04 -6.78 -14.98
C LEU A 76 0.72 -5.41 -15.08
N ARG A 77 0.03 -4.53 -15.81
CA ARG A 77 0.32 -3.09 -15.91
C ARG A 77 -0.82 -2.33 -15.26
N THR A 78 -0.53 -1.12 -14.79
CA THR A 78 -1.57 -0.23 -14.30
C THR A 78 -2.52 0.15 -15.43
N ASN A 79 -3.82 0.20 -15.12
CA ASN A 79 -4.86 0.65 -16.05
C ASN A 79 -5.09 2.16 -16.01
N LEU A 80 -4.31 2.89 -15.20
CA LEU A 80 -4.34 4.33 -15.08
C LEU A 80 -2.97 4.92 -15.44
N PRO A 81 -2.94 6.16 -15.99
CA PRO A 81 -1.72 6.93 -16.10
C PRO A 81 -1.06 7.08 -14.74
N ARG A 82 0.28 7.00 -14.71
CA ARG A 82 1.09 7.09 -13.49
C ARG A 82 0.84 8.38 -12.71
N GLU A 83 0.61 9.48 -13.42
CA GLU A 83 0.38 10.83 -12.88
C GLU A 83 -0.94 10.90 -12.09
N CYS A 84 -1.89 10.02 -12.41
CA CYS A 84 -3.15 9.91 -11.68
C CYS A 84 -3.05 8.98 -10.46
N MET A 85 -2.00 8.17 -10.36
CA MET A 85 -1.84 7.16 -9.31
C MET A 85 -0.90 7.59 -8.18
N GLU A 86 -0.08 8.62 -8.41
CA GLU A 86 0.88 9.11 -7.43
C GLU A 86 0.21 9.86 -6.28
N PHE A 87 0.87 9.88 -5.12
CA PHE A 87 0.47 10.80 -4.06
C PHE A 87 0.88 12.21 -4.43
N ARG A 88 0.03 13.19 -4.13
CA ARG A 88 0.21 14.60 -4.51
C ARG A 88 1.56 15.18 -4.08
N ASP A 89 2.08 14.73 -2.94
CA ASP A 89 3.35 15.14 -2.35
C ASP A 89 4.48 14.11 -2.54
N PHE A 90 4.26 13.10 -3.38
CA PHE A 90 5.22 12.06 -3.70
C PHE A 90 5.08 11.62 -5.17
N PRO A 91 5.47 12.48 -6.13
CA PRO A 91 5.36 12.16 -7.54
C PRO A 91 6.30 11.02 -7.92
N ILE A 92 5.81 10.12 -8.76
CA ILE A 92 6.62 9.02 -9.30
C ILE A 92 7.53 9.67 -10.36
N GLY A 93 8.86 9.55 -10.24
CA GLY A 93 9.82 10.28 -11.11
C GLY A 93 9.98 9.71 -12.54
N TYR A 94 10.23 10.58 -13.53
CA TYR A 94 10.24 10.28 -14.99
C TYR A 94 11.11 9.09 -15.45
N GLN A 95 12.16 8.73 -14.69
CA GLN A 95 13.10 7.64 -15.02
C GLN A 95 12.57 6.21 -14.75
N SER A 96 11.36 6.06 -14.19
CA SER A 96 10.65 4.78 -14.18
C SER A 96 10.09 4.54 -15.58
N LYS A 97 10.56 3.49 -16.29
CA LYS A 97 10.10 3.12 -17.65
C LYS A 97 8.57 3.28 -17.78
N SER A 98 8.11 3.78 -18.93
CA SER A 98 6.70 3.95 -19.30
C SER A 98 5.84 2.67 -19.18
N HIS A 99 6.52 1.53 -18.99
CA HIS A 99 5.96 0.24 -18.65
C HIS A 99 6.38 -0.06 -17.21
N ILE A 100 5.56 0.30 -16.22
CA ILE A 100 5.71 -0.21 -14.85
C ILE A 100 5.31 -1.68 -14.88
N GLY A 101 6.24 -2.52 -15.34
CA GLY A 101 6.21 -3.95 -15.12
C GLY A 101 6.43 -4.22 -13.64
N ILE A 102 5.83 -5.29 -13.14
CA ILE A 102 5.94 -5.72 -11.75
C ILE A 102 7.38 -5.86 -11.25
N LEU A 103 8.30 -6.20 -12.15
CA LEU A 103 9.70 -6.40 -11.84
C LEU A 103 10.48 -5.09 -11.58
N ASP A 104 9.95 -3.92 -11.97
CA ASP A 104 10.54 -2.60 -11.64
C ASP A 104 9.97 -1.99 -10.34
N LYS A 105 9.11 -2.71 -9.60
CA LYS A 105 8.35 -2.17 -8.45
C LYS A 105 9.13 -2.13 -7.13
N LYS A 106 10.31 -1.52 -7.11
CA LYS A 106 10.74 -0.76 -5.91
C LYS A 106 9.90 0.51 -5.71
N CYS A 107 9.14 0.94 -6.72
CA CYS A 107 8.76 2.35 -6.88
C CYS A 107 7.26 2.61 -7.11
N LEU A 108 6.35 2.03 -6.34
CA LEU A 108 4.97 2.56 -6.26
C LEU A 108 4.66 3.30 -4.96
N ILE A 109 5.39 3.04 -3.86
CA ILE A 109 5.10 3.70 -2.57
C ILE A 109 6.35 3.92 -1.69
N TYR A 110 7.53 3.41 -2.07
CA TYR A 110 8.68 3.24 -1.15
C TYR A 110 10.02 3.70 -1.72
N LYS A 111 10.06 4.83 -2.42
CA LYS A 111 11.35 5.48 -2.65
C LYS A 111 11.83 6.18 -1.39
#